data_AF-W4QLT2-F1
#
_entry.id   AF-W4QLT2-F1
#
_cell.length_a   1.000
_cell.length_b   1.000
_cell.length_c   1.000
_cell.angle_alpha   90.00
_cell.angle_beta   90.00
_cell.angle_gamma   90.00
#
_symmetry.space_group_name_H-M   'P 1'
#
loop_
_entity.id
_entity.type
_entity.pdbx_description
1 polymer ?
#
loop_
_entity_poly.entity_id
_entity_poly.type
_entity_poly.pdbx_seq_one_letter_code
_entity_poly.pdbx_strand_id
1 'polypeptide(L)' 'MEFKEVAQATATPVWAAIVADKDEIGGQYLEDCAIAPIDNTPNPFADGVMSYALDADKAEKLWVKTEELLNAKGVYTWQ' A
#
# COMPACT_ATOMS: atom_id res chain seq x y z
N MET A 1 11.87 -20.84 -7.99
CA MET A 1 10.78 -20.08 -7.36
C MET A 1 9.51 -20.48 -8.07
N GLU A 2 8.47 -20.81 -7.30
CA GLU A 2 7.13 -21.10 -7.81
C GLU A 2 6.29 -19.84 -7.66
N PHE A 3 5.43 -19.56 -8.64
CA PHE A 3 4.55 -18.39 -8.57
C PHE A 3 3.38 -18.67 -7.63
N LYS A 4 2.88 -17.63 -6.96
CA LYS A 4 1.65 -17.73 -6.17
C LYS A 4 0.47 -18.09 -7.09
N GLU A 5 -0.37 -19.02 -6.63
CA GLU A 5 -1.68 -19.25 -7.22
C GLU A 5 -2.57 -18.02 -7.03
N VAL A 6 -3.61 -17.87 -7.86
CA VAL A 6 -4.55 -16.73 -7.79
C VAL A 6 -5.14 -16.59 -6.38
N ALA A 7 -5.49 -17.71 -5.75
CA ALA A 7 -6.02 -17.70 -4.39
C ALA A 7 -5.01 -17.17 -3.36
N GLN A 8 -3.73 -17.52 -3.50
CA GLN A 8 -2.67 -17.04 -2.61
C GLN A 8 -2.36 -15.56 -2.84
N ALA A 9 -2.38 -15.10 -4.10
CA ALA A 9 -2.14 -13.70 -4.45
C ALA A 9 -3.26 -12.75 -3.97
N THR A 10 -4.45 -13.28 -3.70
CA THR A 10 -5.64 -12.51 -3.29
C THR A 10 -6.05 -12.74 -1.83
N ALA A 11 -5.31 -13.57 -1.08
CA ALA A 11 -5.64 -13.90 0.30
C ALA A 11 -5.73 -12.65 1.20
N THR A 12 -4.69 -11.81 1.21
CA THR A 12 -4.65 -10.59 2.02
C THR A 12 -5.78 -9.60 1.70
N PRO A 13 -6.04 -9.20 0.44
CA PRO A 13 -7.14 -8.28 0.15
C PRO A 13 -8.52 -8.88 0.47
N VAL A 14 -8.74 -10.19 0.25
CA VAL A 14 -10.00 -10.85 0.61
C VAL A 14 -10.19 -10.90 2.13
N TRP A 15 -9.14 -11.24 2.89
CA TRP A 15 -9.16 -11.21 4.34
C TRP A 15 -9.48 -9.81 4.88
N ALA A 16 -8.80 -8.78 4.36
CA ALA A 16 -9.02 -7.40 4.77
C ALA A 16 -10.45 -6.91 4.47
N ALA A 17 -11.01 -7.31 3.33
CA ALA A 17 -12.34 -6.89 2.91
C ALA A 17 -13.48 -7.60 3.65
N ILE A 18 -13.29 -8.86 4.05
CA ILE A 18 -14.39 -9.74 4.48
C ILE A 18 -14.29 -10.16 5.95
N VAL A 19 -13.09 -10.27 6.51
CA VAL A 19 -12.86 -10.92 7.81
C VAL A 19 -12.31 -9.97 8.87
N ALA A 20 -11.36 -9.10 8.51
CA ALA A 20 -10.66 -8.24 9.45
C ALA A 20 -11.57 -7.14 10.05
N ASP A 21 -11.28 -6.72 11.29
CA ASP A 21 -11.93 -5.55 11.87
C ASP A 21 -11.39 -4.27 11.23
N LYS A 22 -12.27 -3.55 10.53
CA LYS A 22 -11.95 -2.30 9.84
C LYS A 22 -11.32 -1.24 10.74
N ASP A 23 -11.69 -1.21 12.02
CA ASP A 23 -11.21 -0.19 12.95
C ASP A 23 -9.80 -0.53 13.46
N GLU A 24 -9.39 -1.79 13.36
CA GLU A 24 -8.04 -2.26 13.64
C GLU A 24 -7.10 -2.07 12.44
N ILE A 25 -7.57 -2.41 11.23
CA ILE A 25 -6.71 -2.45 10.04
C ILE A 25 -6.74 -1.17 9.18
N GLY A 26 -7.64 -0.23 9.48
CA GLY A 26 -7.82 1.00 8.70
C GLY A 26 -6.53 1.81 8.58
N GLY A 27 -6.09 2.07 7.34
CA GLY A 27 -4.88 2.86 7.06
C GLY A 27 -3.55 2.14 7.30
N GLN A 28 -3.57 0.85 7.66
CA GLN A 28 -2.37 0.04 7.88
C GLN A 28 -1.87 -0.59 6.57
N TYR A 29 -0.57 -0.87 6.51
CA TYR A 29 -0.01 -1.72 5.45
C TYR A 29 -0.25 -3.19 5.83
N LEU A 30 -0.81 -3.97 4.90
CA LEU A 30 -1.21 -5.35 5.15
C LEU A 30 -0.40 -6.32 4.30
N GLU A 31 0.00 -7.41 4.92
CA GLU A 31 0.77 -8.50 4.30
C GLU A 31 0.38 -9.82 4.95
N ASP A 32 0.30 -10.88 4.16
CA ASP A 32 0.02 -12.25 4.62
C ASP A 32 -1.13 -12.35 5.64
N CYS A 33 -2.26 -11.69 5.30
CA CYS A 33 -3.47 -11.64 6.12
C CYS A 33 -3.25 -11.07 7.54
N ALA A 34 -2.31 -10.12 7.69
CA ALA A 34 -2.02 -9.42 8.93
C ALA A 34 -1.58 -7.96 8.68
N ILE A 35 -1.47 -7.17 9.75
CA ILE A 35 -0.77 -5.89 9.71
C ILE A 35 0.73 -6.18 9.61
N ALA A 36 1.38 -5.66 8.57
CA ALA A 36 2.78 -5.93 8.31
C ALA A 36 3.66 -5.24 9.36
N PRO A 37 4.70 -5.90 9.89
CA PRO A 37 5.68 -5.24 10.74
C PRO A 37 6.51 -4.24 9.94
N ILE A 38 7.09 -3.25 10.62
CA ILE A 38 8.12 -2.41 10.01
C ILE A 38 9.42 -3.21 9.98
N ASP A 39 9.96 -3.43 8.78
CA ASP A 39 11.28 -4.01 8.58
C ASP A 39 12.07 -3.12 7.60
N ASN A 40 13.22 -2.61 8.03
CA ASN A 40 14.11 -1.78 7.21
C ASN A 40 15.35 -2.56 6.74
N THR A 41 15.35 -3.89 6.90
CA THR A 41 16.43 -4.75 6.43
C THR A 41 16.60 -4.53 4.92
N PRO A 42 17.83 -4.21 4.44
CA PRO A 42 18.09 -3.98 3.03
C PRO A 42 18.14 -5.31 2.26
N ASN A 43 17.00 -5.99 2.19
CA ASN A 43 16.79 -7.27 1.53
C ASN A 43 15.51 -7.16 0.69
N PRO A 44 15.57 -7.36 -0.65
CA PRO A 44 14.40 -7.28 -1.51
C PRO A 44 13.37 -8.40 -1.28
N PHE A 45 13.72 -9.40 -0.45
CA PHE A 45 12.85 -10.52 -0.07
C PHE A 45 12.49 -10.51 1.42
N ALA A 46 12.75 -9.40 2.13
CA ALA A 46 12.23 -9.26 3.49
C ALA A 46 10.72 -9.02 3.45
N ASP A 47 10.02 -9.68 4.36
CA ASP A 47 8.64 -9.36 4.66
C ASP A 47 8.59 -8.00 5.38
N GLY A 48 7.40 -7.43 5.49
CA GLY A 48 7.15 -6.18 6.18
C GLY A 48 7.14 -4.95 5.27
N VAL A 49 7.00 -3.80 5.91
CA VAL A 49 6.95 -2.50 5.25
C VAL A 49 8.17 -1.67 5.63
N MET A 50 8.79 -1.05 4.62
CA MET A 50 9.85 -0.08 4.85
C MET A 50 9.28 1.15 5.56
N SER A 51 9.96 1.62 6.61
CA SER A 51 9.47 2.76 7.41
C SER A 51 9.20 4.03 6.59
N TYR A 52 9.97 4.26 5.53
CA TYR A 52 9.78 5.43 4.67
C TYR A 52 8.44 5.42 3.92
N ALA A 53 7.84 4.25 3.70
CA ALA A 53 6.56 4.12 3.01
C ALA A 53 5.37 4.55 3.90
N LEU A 54 5.59 4.61 5.22
CA LEU A 54 4.60 5.03 6.22
C LEU A 54 4.73 6.52 6.60
N ASP A 55 5.58 7.27 5.91
CA ASP A 55 5.84 8.69 6.18
C ASP A 55 4.73 9.58 5.58
N ALA A 56 3.86 10.09 6.45
CA ALA A 56 2.72 10.90 6.05
C ALA A 56 3.12 12.21 5.34
N ASP A 57 4.20 12.86 5.77
CA ASP A 57 4.68 14.09 5.14
C ASP A 57 5.18 13.84 3.71
N LYS A 58 5.83 12.68 3.48
CA LYS A 58 6.22 12.27 2.13
C LYS A 58 5.00 11.93 1.28
N ALA A 59 4.00 11.25 1.86
CA ALA A 59 2.77 10.93 1.16
C ALA A 59 2.02 12.20 0.71
N GLU A 60 1.92 13.21 1.57
CA GLU A 60 1.30 14.51 1.23
C GLU A 60 2.06 15.23 0.10
N LYS A 61 3.40 15.30 0.20
CA LYS A 61 4.23 15.89 -0.86
C LYS A 61 4.08 15.16 -2.19
N LEU A 62 3.98 13.82 -2.16
CA LEU A 62 3.77 13.02 -3.35
C LEU A 62 2.38 13.27 -3.96
N TRP A 63 1.35 13.41 -3.13
CA TRP A 63 -0.01 13.74 -3.57
C TRP A 63 -0.05 15.07 -4.32
N VAL A 64 0.43 16.15 -3.69
CA VAL A 64 0.50 17.49 -4.31
C VAL A 64 1.26 17.43 -5.63
N LYS A 65 2.41 16.74 -5.65
CA LYS A 65 3.19 16.63 -6.88
C LYS A 65 2.43 15.89 -7.99
N THR A 66 1.65 14.89 -7.63
CA THR A 66 0.86 14.10 -8.57
C THR A 66 -0.25 14.96 -9.18
N GLU A 67 -0.95 15.76 -8.36
CA GLU A 67 -1.95 16.73 -8.85
C GLU A 67 -1.35 17.75 -9.82
N GLU A 68 -0.19 18.32 -9.50
CA GLU A 68 0.54 19.22 -10.41
C GLU A 68 0.82 18.56 -11.76
N LEU A 69 1.29 17.30 -11.75
CA LEU A 69 1.64 16.56 -12.97
C LEU A 69 0.40 16.23 -13.82
N LEU A 70 -0.72 15.88 -13.18
CA LEU A 70 -1.97 15.59 -13.86
C LEU A 70 -2.57 16.86 -14.50
N ASN A 71 -2.48 17.99 -13.80
CA ASN A 71 -2.94 19.29 -14.30
C ASN A 71 -2.05 19.82 -15.43
N ALA A 72 -0.73 19.63 -15.35
CA ALA A 72 0.21 20.03 -16.40
C ALA A 72 -0.01 19.27 -17.73
N LYS A 73 -0.57 18.06 -17.67
CA LYS A 73 -0.90 17.25 -18.87
C LYS A 73 -2.27 17.57 -19.47
N GLY A 74 -3.03 18.52 -18.93
CA GLY A 74 -4.36 18.91 -19.43
C GLY A 74 -5.43 17.82 -19.28
N VAL A 75 -5.22 16.83 -18.41
CA VAL A 75 -6.08 15.63 -18.31
C VAL A 75 -7.33 15.87 -17.46
N TYR A 76 -7.40 16.97 -16.69
CA TYR A 76 -8.59 17.29 -15.90
C TYR A 76 -8.98 18.75 -16.05
N THR A 77 -9.86 19.03 -17.01
CA THR A 77 -10.83 20.11 -16.89
C THR A 77 -12.18 19.45 -16.61
N TRP A 78 -12.56 19.37 -15.33
CA TRP A 78 -13.93 19.02 -14.98
C TRP A 78 -14.77 20.29 -15.20
N GLN A 79 -15.35 20.43 -16.40
CA GLN A 79 -16.58 21.19 -16.63
C GLN A 79 -17.76 20.22 -16.57
#